data_AF-A0A970B027-F1
#
_entry.id   AF-A0A970B027-F1
#
_cell.length_a   1.000
_cell.length_b   1.000
_cell.length_c   1.000
_cell.angle_alpha   90.00
_cell.angle_beta   90.00
_cell.angle_gamma   90.00
#
_symmetry.space_group_name_H-M   'P 1'
#
loop_
_entity.id
_entity.type
_entity.pdbx_description
1 polymer ?
#
loop_
_entity_poly.entity_id
_entity_poly.type
_entity_poly.pdbx_seq_one_letter_code
_entity_poly.pdbx_strand_id
1 'polypeptide(L)'
;MLDAHSFDTVLLALESEPPAEALDEIGNGIRSGSLSDALLKLHDFAQANGQTALSQWAIAELNGYATDVTYPSYRTVSLQYFDSSGQAISSLSEPYGSWPLLNGVQILELHIKYGLTLKLPPEILDFLSQACDRKVFGGHVSPNQIEQLIAAIRTEAINQLKAL
;
A
#
# COMPACT_ATOMS: atom_id res chain seq x y z
N MET A 1 -15.55 46.26 -10.10
CA MET A 1 -16.88 45.89 -9.55
C MET A 1 -16.89 44.37 -9.60
N LEU A 2 -16.62 43.70 -8.47
CA LEU A 2 -16.69 42.25 -8.38
C LEU A 2 -18.17 41.90 -8.23
N ASP A 3 -18.72 41.12 -9.15
CA ASP A 3 -20.13 40.73 -9.13
C ASP A 3 -20.44 39.92 -7.88
N ALA A 4 -21.49 40.31 -7.16
CA ALA A 4 -21.96 39.64 -5.95
C ALA A 4 -22.27 38.14 -6.18
N HIS A 5 -22.65 37.76 -7.42
CA HIS A 5 -22.86 36.36 -7.82
C HIS A 5 -21.59 35.50 -7.82
N SER A 6 -20.41 36.12 -7.96
CA SER A 6 -19.13 35.41 -7.92
C SER A 6 -18.74 35.01 -6.50
N PHE A 7 -19.19 35.76 -5.49
CA PHE A 7 -18.88 35.46 -4.09
C PHE A 7 -19.78 34.35 -3.56
N ASP A 8 -21.09 34.39 -3.86
CA ASP A 8 -22.02 33.35 -3.43
C ASP A 8 -21.67 31.98 -4.04
N THR A 9 -21.19 31.94 -5.29
CA THR A 9 -20.76 30.69 -5.94
C THR A 9 -19.51 30.11 -5.28
N VAL A 10 -18.57 30.97 -4.86
CA VAL A 10 -17.35 30.55 -4.15
C VAL A 10 -17.67 30.15 -2.70
N LEU A 11 -18.61 30.84 -2.05
CA LEU A 11 -19.04 30.53 -0.69
C LEU A 11 -19.83 29.20 -0.64
N LEU A 12 -20.72 28.96 -1.62
CA LEU A 12 -21.42 27.67 -1.78
C LEU A 12 -20.46 26.51 -2.09
N ALA A 13 -19.39 26.76 -2.83
CA ALA A 13 -18.35 25.75 -3.08
C ALA A 13 -17.46 25.49 -1.84
N LEU A 14 -17.43 26.42 -0.88
CA LEU A 14 -16.75 26.25 0.41
C LEU A 14 -17.66 25.62 1.48
N GLU A 15 -18.98 25.66 1.30
CA GLU A 15 -20.00 25.11 2.22
C GLU A 15 -20.58 23.77 1.78
N SER A 16 -20.24 23.27 0.59
CA SER A 16 -20.70 21.94 0.16
C SER A 16 -19.94 20.86 0.93
N GLU A 17 -20.66 20.15 1.81
CA GLU A 17 -20.22 18.83 2.28
C GLU A 17 -19.77 18.00 1.07
N PRO A 18 -18.71 17.20 1.20
CA PRO A 18 -18.29 16.32 0.12
C PRO A 18 -19.49 15.51 -0.37
N PRO A 19 -19.73 15.43 -1.70
CA PRO A 19 -20.92 14.78 -2.21
C PRO A 19 -20.95 13.33 -1.72
N ALA A 20 -21.97 12.98 -0.93
CA ALA A 20 -22.11 11.66 -0.30
C ALA A 20 -21.96 10.51 -1.32
N GLU A 21 -22.36 10.73 -2.57
CA GLU A 21 -22.20 9.81 -3.69
C GLU A 21 -20.72 9.46 -3.97
N ALA A 22 -19.80 10.42 -3.87
CA ALA A 22 -18.37 10.18 -4.08
C ALA A 22 -17.77 9.32 -2.97
N LEU A 23 -18.16 9.56 -1.71
CA LEU A 23 -17.73 8.75 -0.58
C LEU A 23 -18.28 7.32 -0.65
N ASP A 24 -19.52 7.15 -1.08
CA ASP A 24 -20.13 5.84 -1.30
C ASP A 24 -19.43 5.07 -2.42
N GLU A 25 -19.09 5.73 -3.52
CA GLU A 25 -18.34 5.11 -4.62
C GLU A 25 -16.95 4.65 -4.17
N ILE A 26 -16.21 5.51 -3.47
CA ILE A 26 -14.89 5.17 -2.92
C ILE A 26 -15.02 4.01 -1.93
N GLY A 27 -15.99 4.07 -1.01
CA GLY A 27 -16.23 3.03 -0.02
C GLY A 27 -16.59 1.69 -0.66
N ASN A 28 -17.36 1.67 -1.74
CA ASN A 28 -17.66 0.46 -2.49
C ASN A 28 -16.43 -0.09 -3.22
N GLY A 29 -15.63 0.79 -3.85
CA GLY A 29 -14.35 0.40 -4.46
C GLY A 29 -13.39 -0.25 -3.46
N ILE A 30 -13.27 0.32 -2.25
CA ILE A 30 -12.44 -0.25 -1.17
C ILE A 30 -12.96 -1.61 -0.70
N ARG A 31 -14.26 -1.91 -0.79
CA ARG A 31 -14.81 -3.19 -0.32
C ARG A 31 -14.69 -4.31 -1.35
N SER A 32 -14.94 -4.02 -2.62
CA SER A 32 -15.12 -5.07 -3.63
C SER A 32 -14.48 -4.80 -4.99
N GLY A 33 -13.95 -3.61 -5.24
CA GLY A 33 -13.29 -3.23 -6.49
C GLY A 33 -11.77 -3.37 -6.45
N SER A 34 -11.10 -2.90 -7.51
CA SER A 34 -9.65 -2.66 -7.49
C SER A 34 -9.33 -1.65 -6.40
N LEU A 35 -8.41 -2.01 -5.50
CA LEU A 35 -7.98 -1.11 -4.44
C LEU A 35 -7.14 0.03 -5.00
N SER A 36 -6.38 -0.19 -6.08
CA SER A 36 -5.63 0.90 -6.72
C SER A 36 -6.56 2.01 -7.22
N ASP A 37 -7.67 1.66 -7.88
CA ASP A 37 -8.62 2.64 -8.39
C ASP A 37 -9.31 3.40 -7.25
N ALA A 38 -9.66 2.68 -6.17
CA ALA A 38 -10.31 3.28 -5.02
C ALA A 38 -9.38 4.22 -4.24
N LEU A 39 -8.09 3.87 -4.10
CA LEU A 39 -7.08 4.73 -3.47
C LEU A 39 -6.79 5.98 -4.30
N LEU A 40 -6.80 5.89 -5.64
CA LEU A 40 -6.67 7.05 -6.50
C LEU A 40 -7.84 8.02 -6.31
N LYS A 41 -9.08 7.53 -6.32
CA LYS A 41 -10.26 8.36 -6.05
C LYS A 41 -10.24 8.97 -4.65
N LEU A 42 -9.80 8.21 -3.66
CA LEU A 42 -9.62 8.70 -2.28
C LEU A 42 -8.58 9.82 -2.22
N HIS A 43 -7.46 9.68 -2.93
CA HIS A 43 -6.45 10.72 -3.03
C HIS A 43 -7.01 12.02 -3.64
N ASP A 44 -7.68 11.92 -4.80
CA ASP A 44 -8.27 13.06 -5.50
C ASP A 44 -9.32 13.76 -4.64
N PHE A 45 -10.19 12.97 -3.98
CA PHE A 45 -11.18 13.46 -3.05
C PHE A 45 -10.54 14.19 -1.86
N ALA A 46 -9.56 13.58 -1.21
CA ALA A 46 -8.89 14.15 -0.04
C ALA A 46 -8.15 15.45 -0.42
N GLN A 47 -7.53 15.48 -1.59
CA GLN A 47 -6.86 16.68 -2.11
C GLN A 47 -7.85 17.81 -2.38
N ALA A 48 -8.99 17.52 -3.01
CA ALA A 48 -10.03 18.52 -3.29
C ALA A 48 -10.63 19.13 -2.01
N ASN A 49 -10.67 18.35 -0.93
CA ASN A 49 -11.21 18.78 0.37
C ASN A 49 -10.14 19.26 1.37
N GLY A 50 -8.89 19.48 0.93
CA GLY A 50 -7.80 19.97 1.79
C GLY A 50 -7.30 18.98 2.85
N GLN A 51 -7.70 17.72 2.77
CA GLN A 51 -7.33 16.65 3.69
C GLN A 51 -5.94 16.07 3.36
N THR A 52 -4.91 16.88 3.62
CA THR A 52 -3.53 16.62 3.20
C THR A 52 -3.00 15.27 3.69
N ALA A 53 -3.24 14.92 4.95
CA ALA A 53 -2.74 13.66 5.53
C ALA A 53 -3.36 12.43 4.84
N LEU A 54 -4.67 12.45 4.58
CA LEU A 54 -5.35 11.36 3.89
C LEU A 54 -4.91 11.24 2.44
N SER A 55 -4.75 12.38 1.75
CA SER A 55 -4.25 12.43 0.37
C SER A 55 -2.84 11.84 0.27
N GLN A 56 -1.95 12.18 1.21
CA GLN A 56 -0.58 11.64 1.30
C GLN A 56 -0.56 10.15 1.64
N TRP A 57 -1.42 9.71 2.56
CA TRP A 57 -1.54 8.30 2.90
C TRP A 57 -2.01 7.48 1.69
N ALA A 58 -3.08 7.92 1.01
CA ALA A 58 -3.67 7.21 -0.11
C ALA A 58 -2.68 7.07 -1.28
N ILE A 59 -1.93 8.12 -1.59
CA ILE A 59 -0.94 8.07 -2.68
C ILE A 59 0.29 7.22 -2.33
N ALA A 60 0.71 7.20 -1.06
CA ALA A 60 1.78 6.33 -0.59
C ALA A 60 1.36 4.86 -0.61
N GLU A 61 0.13 4.54 -0.20
CA GLU A 61 -0.40 3.18 -0.32
C GLU A 61 -0.51 2.73 -1.79
N LEU A 62 -0.95 3.63 -2.68
CA LEU A 62 -1.10 3.38 -4.11
C LEU A 62 0.23 3.08 -4.80
N ASN A 63 1.23 3.96 -4.61
CA ASN A 63 2.48 3.96 -5.38
C ASN A 63 3.63 3.24 -4.66
N GLY A 64 3.53 3.10 -3.34
CA GLY A 64 4.56 2.52 -2.49
C GLY A 64 5.31 3.56 -1.66
N TYR A 65 6.13 3.03 -0.77
CA TYR A 65 6.88 3.81 0.21
C TYR A 65 8.35 3.93 -0.21
N ALA A 66 8.93 5.12 0.00
CA ALA A 66 10.37 5.28 -0.06
C ALA A 66 11.02 4.60 1.16
N THR A 67 12.31 4.25 1.03
CA THR A 67 13.05 3.46 2.03
C THR A 67 13.24 4.21 3.36
N ASP A 68 13.14 5.53 3.35
CA ASP A 68 13.32 6.45 4.47
C ASP A 68 12.01 6.98 5.08
N VAL A 69 10.86 6.54 4.56
CA VAL A 69 9.53 7.01 5.01
C VAL A 69 8.92 6.02 5.99
N THR A 70 8.25 6.55 7.03
CA THR A 70 7.46 5.75 7.97
C THR A 70 6.30 5.08 7.23
N TYR A 71 6.23 3.75 7.33
CA TYR A 71 5.15 2.94 6.80
C TYR A 71 4.33 2.30 7.93
N PRO A 72 3.04 1.99 7.69
CA PRO A 72 2.20 1.32 8.67
C PRO A 72 2.71 -0.09 9.03
N SER A 73 2.49 -0.52 10.28
CA SER A 73 3.03 -1.80 10.77
C SER A 73 2.55 -3.02 9.99
N TYR A 74 1.33 -2.99 9.44
CA TYR A 74 0.76 -4.04 8.60
C TYR A 74 1.54 -4.28 7.29
N ARG A 75 2.45 -3.37 6.91
CA ARG A 75 3.34 -3.54 5.76
C ARG A 75 4.46 -4.56 5.99
N THR A 76 4.61 -5.06 7.21
CA THR A 76 5.58 -6.11 7.52
C THR A 76 4.99 -7.48 7.20
N VAL A 77 5.63 -8.21 6.29
CA VAL A 77 5.19 -9.53 5.82
C VAL A 77 6.24 -10.60 6.11
N SER A 78 5.83 -11.86 5.99
CA SER A 78 6.75 -13.00 6.03
C SER A 78 7.41 -13.21 4.67
N LEU A 79 8.73 -13.12 4.64
CA LEU A 79 9.58 -13.37 3.48
C LEU A 79 10.19 -14.78 3.56
N GLN A 80 10.02 -15.53 2.48
CA GLN A 80 10.64 -16.84 2.32
C GLN A 80 11.90 -16.73 1.47
N TYR A 81 12.99 -17.35 1.90
CA TYR A 81 14.27 -17.31 1.19
C TYR A 81 14.50 -18.58 0.39
N PHE A 82 15.13 -18.44 -0.78
CA PHE A 82 15.39 -19.55 -1.69
C PHE A 82 16.84 -19.57 -2.13
N ASP A 83 17.38 -20.77 -2.32
CA ASP A 83 18.69 -20.96 -2.97
C ASP A 83 18.56 -21.09 -4.50
N SER A 84 19.70 -21.31 -5.16
CA SER A 84 19.80 -21.42 -6.63
C SER A 84 19.01 -22.58 -7.27
N SER A 85 18.63 -23.60 -6.51
CA SER A 85 17.79 -24.72 -6.95
C SER A 85 16.29 -24.46 -6.75
N GLY A 86 15.91 -23.33 -6.14
CA GLY A 86 14.52 -23.01 -5.82
C GLY A 86 13.98 -23.74 -4.60
N GLN A 87 14.84 -24.34 -3.77
CA GLN A 87 14.42 -24.86 -2.47
C GLN A 87 14.37 -23.74 -1.43
N ALA A 88 13.39 -23.82 -0.53
CA ALA A 88 13.27 -22.87 0.58
C ALA A 88 14.37 -23.11 1.62
N ILE A 89 14.88 -22.02 2.20
CA ILE A 89 15.89 -22.01 3.25
C ILE A 89 15.20 -21.65 4.58
N SER A 90 14.64 -22.66 5.25
CA SER A 90 13.83 -22.46 6.47
C SER A 90 14.61 -21.88 7.66
N SER A 91 15.93 -22.08 7.72
CA SER A 91 16.78 -21.55 8.80
C SER A 91 16.83 -20.03 8.85
N LEU A 92 16.48 -19.33 7.75
CA LEU A 92 16.45 -17.86 7.70
C LEU A 92 15.08 -17.28 8.07
N SER A 93 14.01 -18.08 8.06
CA SER A 93 12.63 -17.60 8.22
C SER A 93 12.35 -17.01 9.61
N GLU A 94 12.94 -17.57 10.67
CA GLU A 94 12.75 -17.04 12.03
C GLU A 94 13.57 -15.77 12.30
N PRO A 95 14.90 -15.75 12.06
CA PRO A 95 15.71 -14.56 12.36
C PRO A 95 15.54 -13.42 11.36
N TYR A 96 15.20 -13.72 10.10
CA TYR A 96 15.20 -12.75 9.01
C TYR A 96 13.93 -12.80 8.14
N GLY A 97 12.92 -13.58 8.51
CA GLY A 97 11.70 -13.69 7.70
C GLY A 97 10.76 -12.49 7.81
N SER A 98 11.00 -11.56 8.74
CA SER A 98 10.20 -10.33 8.83
C SER A 98 10.75 -9.29 7.86
N TRP A 99 9.95 -8.86 6.89
CA TRP A 99 10.39 -7.90 5.87
C TRP A 99 9.33 -6.83 5.55
N PRO A 100 9.71 -5.54 5.46
CA PRO A 100 8.78 -4.50 5.05
C PRO A 100 8.54 -4.53 3.55
N LEU A 101 7.27 -4.67 3.15
CA LEU A 101 6.87 -4.67 1.74
C LEU A 101 6.45 -3.27 1.29
N LEU A 102 7.40 -2.56 0.68
CA LEU A 102 7.25 -1.15 0.31
C LEU A 102 6.57 -0.94 -1.05
N ASN A 103 6.35 -1.98 -1.84
CA ASN A 103 5.68 -1.88 -3.14
C ASN A 103 4.24 -1.35 -2.97
N GLY A 104 3.83 -0.44 -3.85
CA GLY A 104 2.47 0.10 -3.87
C GLY A 104 1.42 -0.93 -4.25
N VAL A 105 0.16 -0.66 -3.88
CA VAL A 105 -0.99 -1.52 -4.19
C VAL A 105 -1.07 -1.86 -5.68
N GLN A 106 -0.75 -0.92 -6.57
CA GLN A 106 -0.74 -1.18 -8.02
C GLN A 106 0.16 -2.36 -8.40
N ILE A 107 1.33 -2.49 -7.78
CA ILE A 107 2.25 -3.59 -8.04
C ILE A 107 1.77 -4.86 -7.32
N LEU A 108 1.26 -4.72 -6.09
CA LEU A 108 0.80 -5.85 -5.30
C LEU A 108 -0.38 -6.58 -5.97
N GLU A 109 -1.35 -5.85 -6.51
CA GLU A 109 -2.51 -6.42 -7.21
C GLU A 109 -2.10 -7.27 -8.42
N LEU A 110 -1.04 -6.87 -9.14
CA LEU A 110 -0.49 -7.65 -10.26
C LEU A 110 0.14 -8.98 -9.83
N HIS A 111 0.55 -9.09 -8.56
CA HIS A 111 1.29 -10.23 -8.03
C HIS A 111 0.44 -11.15 -7.13
N ILE A 112 -0.86 -10.86 -6.93
CA ILE A 112 -1.76 -11.67 -6.11
C ILE A 112 -1.70 -13.15 -6.49
N LYS A 113 -1.74 -13.48 -7.79
CA LYS A 113 -1.85 -14.87 -8.25
C LYS A 113 -0.59 -15.70 -8.02
N TYR A 114 0.58 -15.09 -8.13
CA TYR A 114 1.86 -15.81 -8.20
C TYR A 114 2.82 -15.46 -7.06
N GLY A 115 2.45 -14.49 -6.21
CA GLY A 115 3.35 -13.93 -5.22
C GLY A 115 4.33 -12.96 -5.84
N LEU A 116 5.19 -12.41 -5.00
CA LEU A 116 6.17 -11.39 -5.38
C LEU A 116 7.56 -11.86 -5.02
N THR A 117 8.40 -12.02 -6.04
CA THR A 117 9.82 -12.31 -5.86
C THR A 117 10.60 -11.01 -5.73
N LEU A 118 11.28 -10.86 -4.60
CA LEU A 118 12.11 -9.70 -4.30
C LEU A 118 13.56 -9.97 -4.70
N LYS A 119 14.09 -9.08 -5.52
CA LYS A 119 15.53 -8.97 -5.75
C LYS A 119 16.12 -8.13 -4.63
N LEU A 120 16.65 -8.81 -3.61
CA LEU A 120 17.29 -8.15 -2.49
C LEU A 120 18.63 -7.56 -2.93
N PRO A 121 19.09 -6.45 -2.32
CA PRO A 121 20.43 -5.91 -2.54
C PRO A 121 21.51 -6.99 -2.36
N PRO A 122 22.57 -7.00 -3.19
CA PRO A 122 23.64 -7.99 -3.11
C PRO A 122 24.23 -8.13 -1.71
N GLU A 123 24.41 -7.02 -1.00
CA GLU A 123 24.98 -6.98 0.35
C GLU A 123 24.11 -7.75 1.36
N ILE A 124 22.79 -7.70 1.19
CA ILE A 124 21.84 -8.44 2.01
C ILE A 124 21.87 -9.92 1.66
N LEU A 125 21.95 -10.26 0.37
CA LEU A 125 22.07 -11.66 -0.07
C LEU A 125 23.38 -12.30 0.42
N ASP A 126 24.49 -11.57 0.38
CA ASP A 126 25.79 -12.03 0.86
C ASP A 126 25.76 -12.27 2.37
N PHE A 127 25.19 -11.33 3.13
CA PHE A 127 24.98 -11.48 4.58
C PHE A 127 24.14 -12.71 4.91
N LEU A 128 22.97 -12.86 4.27
CA LEU A 128 22.08 -13.99 4.51
C LEU A 128 22.75 -15.32 4.12
N SER A 129 23.55 -15.31 3.05
CA SER A 129 24.27 -16.51 2.60
C SER A 129 25.33 -16.97 3.60
N GLN A 130 26.03 -16.01 4.22
CA GLN A 130 26.97 -16.30 5.31
C GLN A 130 26.24 -16.80 6.56
N ALA A 131 25.07 -16.22 6.88
CA ALA A 131 24.30 -16.60 8.07
C ALA A 131 23.75 -18.03 8.04
N CYS A 132 23.51 -18.60 6.85
CA CYS A 132 22.99 -19.97 6.70
C CYS A 132 23.98 -20.96 6.05
N ASP A 133 25.24 -20.56 5.82
CA ASP A 133 26.27 -21.35 5.13
C ASP A 133 25.78 -21.93 3.78
N ARG A 134 24.92 -21.17 3.07
CA ARG A 134 24.31 -21.57 1.80
C ARG A 134 24.03 -20.34 0.96
N LYS A 135 24.26 -20.43 -0.36
CA LYS A 135 23.96 -19.30 -1.26
C LYS A 135 22.46 -18.99 -1.32
N VAL A 136 22.09 -17.79 -0.88
CA VAL A 136 20.74 -17.22 -1.00
C VAL A 136 20.62 -16.49 -2.32
N PHE A 137 19.53 -16.75 -3.05
CA PHE A 137 19.31 -16.18 -4.38
C PHE A 137 18.24 -15.07 -4.38
N GLY A 138 17.32 -15.10 -3.43
CA GLY A 138 16.27 -14.09 -3.34
C GLY A 138 15.26 -14.37 -2.24
N GLY A 139 14.33 -13.43 -2.10
CA GLY A 139 13.17 -13.55 -1.23
C GLY A 139 11.88 -13.68 -2.03
N HIS A 140 10.87 -14.32 -1.46
CA HIS A 140 9.54 -14.43 -2.03
C HIS A 140 8.47 -14.18 -0.98
N VAL A 141 7.51 -13.33 -1.34
CA VAL A 141 6.28 -13.10 -0.58
C VAL A 141 5.17 -13.89 -1.26
N SER A 142 4.52 -14.77 -0.50
CA SER A 142 3.50 -15.66 -1.06
C SER A 142 2.21 -14.91 -1.45
N PRO A 143 1.41 -15.45 -2.38
CA PRO A 143 0.06 -14.95 -2.70
C PRO A 143 -0.78 -14.57 -1.46
N ASN A 144 -0.86 -15.48 -0.49
CA ASN A 144 -1.65 -15.29 0.73
C ASN A 144 -1.15 -14.09 1.56
N GLN A 145 0.15 -13.87 1.65
CA GLN A 145 0.69 -12.70 2.36
C GLN A 145 0.33 -11.39 1.65
N ILE A 146 0.34 -11.38 0.31
CA ILE A 146 -0.10 -10.22 -0.48
C ILE A 146 -1.59 -9.97 -0.28
N GLU A 147 -2.43 -11.01 -0.33
CA GLU A 147 -3.87 -10.90 -0.08
C GLU A 147 -4.17 -10.36 1.32
N GLN A 148 -3.47 -10.86 2.34
CA GLN A 148 -3.59 -10.36 3.72
C GLN A 148 -3.18 -8.90 3.84
N LEU A 149 -2.09 -8.49 3.17
CA LEU A 149 -1.66 -7.10 3.15
C LEU A 149 -2.73 -6.21 2.48
N ILE A 150 -3.25 -6.62 1.32
CA ILE A 150 -4.30 -5.87 0.62
C ILE A 150 -5.55 -5.76 1.50
N ALA A 151 -5.94 -6.82 2.20
CA ALA A 151 -7.06 -6.79 3.14
C ALA A 151 -6.82 -5.83 4.32
N ALA A 152 -5.59 -5.78 4.85
CA ALA A 152 -5.21 -4.83 5.88
C ALA A 152 -5.30 -3.38 5.38
N ILE A 153 -4.82 -3.10 4.16
CA ILE A 153 -4.93 -1.76 3.55
C ILE A 153 -6.39 -1.39 3.32
N ARG A 154 -7.25 -2.31 2.87
CA ARG A 154 -8.71 -2.08 2.78
C ARG A 154 -9.32 -1.72 4.12
N THR A 155 -8.93 -2.44 5.16
CA THR A 155 -9.42 -2.19 6.54
C THR A 155 -9.02 -0.80 7.00
N GLU A 156 -7.76 -0.41 6.75
CA GLU A 156 -7.28 0.92 7.09
C GLU A 156 -7.99 2.00 6.28
N ALA A 157 -8.16 1.82 4.96
CA ALA A 157 -8.90 2.76 4.11
C ALA A 157 -10.35 2.98 4.60
N ILE A 158 -11.02 1.92 5.05
CA ILE A 158 -12.36 2.00 5.66
C ILE A 158 -12.32 2.81 6.95
N ASN A 159 -11.29 2.65 7.78
CA ASN A 159 -11.15 3.39 9.02
C ASN A 159 -10.89 4.87 8.76
N GLN A 160 -10.03 5.19 7.78
CA GLN A 160 -9.77 6.56 7.35
C GLN A 160 -11.05 7.24 6.85
N LEU A 161 -11.86 6.56 6.03
CA LEU A 161 -13.16 7.07 5.57
C LEU A 161 -14.16 7.33 6.70
N LYS A 162 -14.19 6.48 7.73
CA LYS A 162 -15.08 6.64 8.89
C LYS A 162 -14.66 7.79 9.81
N ALA A 163 -13.41 8.25 9.69
CA ALA A 163 -12.85 9.32 10.50
C ALA A 163 -12.99 10.71 9.85
N LEU A 164 -13.53 10.77 8.62
CA LEU A 164 -13.92 12.00 7.93
C LEU A 164 -15.17 12.62 8.56
#